data_AF-A0AAJ7P9F4-F1
#
_entry.id   AF-A0AAJ7P9F4-F1
#
_cell.length_a   1.000
_cell.length_b   1.000
_cell.length_c   1.000
_cell.angle_alpha   90.00
_cell.angle_beta   90.00
_cell.angle_gamma   90.00
#
_symmetry.space_group_name_H-M   'P 1'
#
loop_
_entity.id
_entity.type
_entity.pdbx_description
1 polymer ?
#
loop_
_entity_poly.entity_id
_entity_poly.type
_entity_poly.pdbx_seq_one_letter_code
_entity_poly.pdbx_strand_id
1 'polypeptide(L)'
;MEAPSNFEASQIMQTERGKLKLAFRGRMYTQDKRNSIGILQFWRCEFKDKCRARLHTAVGTDEVVKVVGEHSDPADAAYVEVAAGNSELKRRALSTQEAPSQLLNNLAASLTVAGRGCLPKHDSIKRRINRMRGENSQAPACPTDRASIIIVPEAYTMYQCEPGASERFLLGDSGVGDEKRSPIFGRESAAEWVADAQRIHVDGTFSLAPGQFEQLFVILADRGGYAIPLCYGLLPDKSEESYRQMLDLIMEAFPALNISSIAMDFEMGLINAFKAVFPTAEVHGCLFHLVKNMKKKVASFNLAPFVERTSECLKSGHLCSV
;
A
#
# COMPACT_ATOMS: atom_id res chain seq x y z
N MET A 1 35.38 2.56 -3.84
CA MET A 1 35.52 1.53 -2.79
C MET A 1 34.28 0.66 -2.89
N GLU A 2 34.41 -0.52 -3.45
CA GLU A 2 33.32 -1.49 -3.59
C GLU A 2 32.88 -1.93 -2.19
N ALA A 3 31.57 -1.96 -1.94
CA ALA A 3 31.02 -2.50 -0.71
C ALA A 3 31.45 -3.98 -0.58
N PRO A 4 31.87 -4.44 0.61
CA PRO A 4 32.28 -5.82 0.80
C PRO A 4 31.14 -6.75 0.37
N SER A 5 31.44 -7.74 -0.47
CA SER A 5 30.42 -8.63 -1.02
C SER A 5 29.82 -9.46 0.12
N ASN A 6 28.56 -9.19 0.48
CA ASN A 6 27.78 -9.85 1.55
C ASN A 6 27.56 -11.38 1.35
N PHE A 7 28.27 -12.03 0.44
CA PHE A 7 28.00 -13.40 0.00
C PHE A 7 28.84 -14.49 0.69
N GLU A 8 29.80 -14.13 1.55
CA GLU A 8 30.58 -15.11 2.32
C GLU A 8 29.93 -15.52 3.65
N ALA A 9 29.04 -14.70 4.21
CA ALA A 9 28.33 -15.03 5.45
C ALA A 9 27.12 -15.94 5.18
N SER A 10 26.83 -16.86 6.10
CA SER A 10 25.60 -17.64 6.08
C SER A 10 24.41 -16.75 6.47
N GLN A 11 23.33 -16.82 5.70
CA GLN A 11 22.08 -16.14 6.02
C GLN A 11 20.93 -17.13 6.06
N ILE A 12 20.27 -17.27 7.21
CA ILE A 12 19.08 -18.09 7.35
C ILE A 12 17.84 -17.25 7.00
N MET A 13 16.93 -17.84 6.24
CA MET A 13 15.66 -17.25 5.85
C MET A 13 14.53 -18.27 6.00
N GLN A 14 13.30 -17.78 6.13
CA GLN A 14 12.12 -18.63 6.24
C GLN A 14 11.30 -18.58 4.95
N THR A 15 10.95 -19.74 4.44
CA THR A 15 10.10 -19.88 3.25
C THR A 15 8.65 -19.51 3.54
N GLU A 16 7.86 -19.40 2.48
CA GLU A 16 6.41 -19.16 2.58
C GLU A 16 5.70 -20.21 3.44
N ARG A 17 6.12 -21.48 3.34
CA ARG A 17 5.58 -22.63 4.10
C ARG A 17 6.20 -22.82 5.49
N GLY A 18 6.89 -21.81 6.02
CA GLY A 18 7.49 -21.85 7.36
C GLY A 18 8.78 -22.67 7.49
N LYS A 19 9.25 -23.33 6.43
CA LYS A 19 10.50 -24.09 6.43
C LYS A 19 11.71 -23.17 6.35
N LEU A 20 12.80 -23.52 7.02
CA LEU A 20 14.05 -22.77 6.96
C LEU A 20 14.87 -23.12 5.72
N LYS A 21 15.50 -22.08 5.17
CA LYS A 21 16.52 -22.16 4.14
C LYS A 21 17.75 -21.37 4.59
N LEU A 22 18.91 -21.75 4.07
CA LEU A 22 20.17 -21.08 4.33
C LEU A 22 20.85 -20.72 3.02
N ALA A 23 21.24 -19.47 2.88
CA ALA A 23 22.06 -18.96 1.79
C ALA A 23 23.54 -18.92 2.20
N PHE A 24 24.43 -19.45 1.35
CA PHE A 24 25.87 -19.38 1.57
C PHE A 24 26.62 -19.51 0.23
N ARG A 25 27.51 -18.56 -0.08
CA ARG A 25 28.34 -18.52 -1.30
C ARG A 25 27.54 -18.66 -2.61
N GLY A 26 26.44 -17.89 -2.73
CA GLY A 26 25.60 -17.89 -3.92
C GLY A 26 24.80 -19.19 -4.14
N ARG A 27 24.64 -20.01 -3.09
CA ARG A 27 23.85 -21.24 -3.13
C ARG A 27 22.83 -21.30 -2.01
N MET A 28 21.77 -22.08 -2.23
CA MET A 28 20.66 -22.23 -1.31
C MET A 28 20.58 -23.66 -0.77
N TYR A 29 20.38 -23.78 0.54
CA TYR A 29 20.26 -25.04 1.25
C TYR A 29 18.93 -25.10 2.00
N THR A 30 18.33 -26.29 2.07
CA THR A 30 17.12 -26.60 2.83
C THR A 30 17.46 -27.29 4.14
N GLN A 31 16.71 -26.99 5.20
CA GLN A 31 16.90 -27.61 6.50
C GLN A 31 16.71 -29.14 6.45
N ASP A 32 17.66 -29.88 7.02
CA ASP A 32 17.58 -31.31 7.27
C ASP A 32 17.51 -31.55 8.81
N LYS A 33 17.95 -32.69 9.29
CA LYS A 33 18.01 -33.01 10.71
C LYS A 33 19.11 -32.25 11.49
N ARG A 34 18.93 -32.17 12.81
CA ARG A 34 20.00 -31.83 13.76
C ARG A 34 20.82 -33.08 14.11
N ASN A 35 22.04 -32.88 14.59
CA ASN A 35 22.81 -33.98 15.17
C ASN A 35 22.22 -34.46 16.50
N SER A 36 22.57 -35.66 16.93
CA SER A 36 22.03 -36.28 18.15
C SER A 36 22.31 -35.49 19.43
N ILE A 37 23.37 -34.67 19.42
CA ILE A 37 23.81 -33.83 20.55
C ILE A 37 23.10 -32.45 20.52
N GLY A 38 22.43 -32.10 19.43
CA GLY A 38 21.71 -30.83 19.27
C GLY A 38 22.57 -29.60 18.91
N ILE A 39 23.89 -29.74 18.83
CA ILE A 39 24.85 -28.65 18.56
C ILE A 39 25.02 -28.30 17.08
N LEU A 40 24.70 -29.21 16.16
CA LEU A 40 24.85 -28.99 14.71
C LEU A 40 23.51 -29.11 14.01
N GLN A 41 23.23 -28.16 13.12
CA GLN A 41 22.14 -28.22 12.16
C GLN A 41 22.69 -28.62 10.79
N PHE A 42 22.12 -29.68 10.21
CA PHE A 42 22.46 -30.09 8.86
C PHE A 42 21.52 -29.49 7.83
N TRP A 43 22.06 -29.17 6.68
CA TRP A 43 21.38 -28.59 5.54
C TRP A 43 21.78 -29.35 4.27
N ARG A 44 20.86 -29.46 3.32
CA ARG A 44 21.11 -30.06 2.00
C ARG A 44 20.90 -29.04 0.91
N CYS A 45 21.68 -29.11 -0.17
CA CYS A 45 21.45 -28.27 -1.35
C CYS A 45 19.96 -28.35 -1.77
N GLU A 46 19.39 -27.21 -2.18
CA GLU A 46 18.00 -27.13 -2.65
C GLU A 46 17.71 -28.13 -3.78
N PHE A 47 18.67 -28.31 -4.69
CA PHE A 47 18.58 -29.29 -5.78
C PHE A 47 18.98 -30.70 -5.33
N LYS A 48 18.57 -31.13 -4.13
CA LYS A 48 18.94 -32.41 -3.49
C LYS A 48 18.76 -33.68 -4.35
N ASP A 49 17.89 -33.62 -5.36
CA ASP A 49 17.65 -34.73 -6.29
C ASP A 49 18.78 -34.87 -7.33
N LYS A 50 19.53 -33.80 -7.59
CA LYS A 50 20.64 -33.72 -8.57
C LYS A 50 22.00 -33.38 -7.93
N CYS A 51 21.99 -32.78 -6.74
CA CYS A 51 23.17 -32.34 -6.01
C CYS A 51 23.21 -32.99 -4.62
N ARG A 52 24.35 -33.57 -4.26
CA ARG A 52 24.55 -34.28 -2.98
C ARG A 52 25.24 -33.44 -1.91
N ALA A 53 25.57 -32.19 -2.22
CA ALA A 53 26.25 -31.31 -1.30
C ALA A 53 25.43 -31.00 -0.05
N ARG A 54 26.12 -30.89 1.09
CA ARG A 54 25.55 -30.58 2.40
C ARG A 54 26.35 -29.50 3.10
N LEU A 55 25.67 -28.82 4.00
CA LEU A 55 26.25 -27.78 4.84
C LEU A 55 25.87 -28.05 6.29
N HIS A 56 26.82 -27.87 7.21
CA HIS A 56 26.60 -28.01 8.63
C HIS A 56 26.86 -26.66 9.30
N THR A 57 25.92 -26.20 10.12
CA THR A 57 26.09 -24.98 10.93
C THR A 57 26.02 -25.29 12.41
N ALA A 58 26.68 -24.47 13.22
CA ALA A 58 26.54 -24.51 14.67
C ALA A 58 25.17 -23.93 15.07
N VAL A 59 24.46 -24.63 15.95
CA VAL A 59 23.19 -24.15 16.49
C VAL A 59 23.46 -23.02 17.49
N GLY A 60 22.89 -21.84 17.25
CA GLY A 60 23.01 -20.66 18.12
C GLY A 60 23.87 -19.54 17.55
N THR A 61 24.96 -19.87 16.83
CA THR A 61 25.80 -18.88 16.12
C THR A 61 25.54 -18.85 14.61
N ASP A 62 24.89 -19.87 14.05
CA ASP A 62 24.62 -20.05 12.62
C ASP A 62 25.86 -20.04 11.71
N GLU A 63 27.05 -20.12 12.32
CA GLU A 63 28.33 -20.18 11.62
C GLU A 63 28.48 -21.50 10.87
N VAL A 64 29.06 -21.43 9.68
CA VAL A 64 29.35 -22.60 8.86
C VAL A 64 30.51 -23.38 9.46
N VAL A 65 30.21 -24.55 10.00
CA VAL A 65 31.21 -25.46 10.59
C VAL A 65 31.82 -26.36 9.52
N LYS A 66 31.03 -26.82 8.55
CA LYS A 66 31.51 -27.75 7.53
C LYS A 66 30.68 -27.71 6.24
N VAL A 67 31.38 -27.72 5.10
CA VAL A 67 30.80 -28.03 3.79
C VAL A 67 31.16 -29.48 3.45
N VAL A 68 30.20 -30.29 3.00
CA VAL A 68 30.40 -31.71 2.67
C VAL A 68 29.96 -31.98 1.23
N GLY A 69 30.86 -32.56 0.45
CA GLY A 69 30.62 -32.90 -0.96
C GLY A 69 30.80 -31.69 -1.89
N GLU A 70 30.91 -31.99 -3.18
CA GLU A 70 30.99 -31.00 -4.24
C GLU A 70 29.60 -30.75 -4.83
N HIS A 71 29.36 -29.51 -5.23
CA HIS A 71 28.11 -29.12 -5.87
C HIS A 71 28.18 -29.38 -7.38
N SER A 72 27.10 -29.91 -7.93
CA SER A 72 26.90 -30.13 -9.37
C SER A 72 26.07 -29.02 -10.03
N ASP A 73 25.54 -28.09 -9.24
CA ASP A 73 24.71 -26.96 -9.64
C ASP A 73 25.50 -25.63 -9.62
N PRO A 74 25.17 -24.71 -10.56
CA PRO A 74 25.82 -23.40 -10.62
C PRO A 74 25.46 -22.56 -9.38
N ALA A 75 26.40 -21.72 -8.94
CA ALA A 75 26.08 -20.66 -7.98
C ALA A 75 25.31 -19.55 -8.71
N ASP A 76 24.26 -19.04 -8.07
CA ASP A 76 23.42 -17.97 -8.59
C ASP A 76 23.17 -16.95 -7.46
N ALA A 77 24.06 -15.96 -7.41
CA ALA A 77 23.98 -14.89 -6.42
C ALA A 77 22.71 -14.05 -6.57
N ALA A 78 22.23 -13.84 -7.80
CA ALA A 78 21.03 -13.06 -8.07
C ALA A 78 19.77 -13.78 -7.55
N TYR A 79 19.69 -15.11 -7.76
CA TYR A 79 18.63 -15.93 -7.19
C TYR A 79 18.62 -15.87 -5.65
N VAL A 80 19.79 -16.03 -5.02
CA VAL A 80 19.93 -15.97 -3.56
C VAL A 80 19.52 -14.61 -3.02
N GLU A 81 19.96 -13.53 -3.67
CA GLU A 81 19.62 -12.15 -3.32
C GLU A 81 18.11 -11.90 -3.39
N VAL A 82 17.45 -12.31 -4.48
CA VAL A 82 15.99 -12.20 -4.63
C VAL A 82 15.25 -13.04 -3.60
N ALA A 83 15.76 -14.23 -3.24
CA ALA A 83 15.17 -15.06 -2.20
C ALA A 83 15.23 -14.38 -0.82
N ALA A 84 16.38 -13.79 -0.47
CA ALA A 84 16.53 -13.03 0.77
C ALA A 84 15.60 -11.80 0.78
N GLY A 85 15.56 -11.04 -0.31
CA GLY A 85 14.65 -9.89 -0.45
C GLY A 85 13.18 -10.27 -0.34
N ASN A 86 12.76 -11.42 -0.89
CA ASN A 86 11.40 -11.94 -0.73
C ASN A 86 11.07 -12.33 0.73
N SER A 87 12.04 -12.87 1.47
CA SER A 87 11.87 -13.18 2.89
C SER A 87 11.65 -11.90 3.70
N GLU A 88 12.42 -10.85 3.43
CA GLU A 88 12.26 -9.55 4.07
C GLU A 88 10.94 -8.87 3.68
N LEU A 89 10.57 -8.93 2.40
CA LEU A 89 9.27 -8.47 1.92
C LEU A 89 8.11 -9.15 2.67
N LYS A 90 8.20 -10.47 2.90
CA LYS A 90 7.19 -11.21 3.67
C LYS A 90 7.13 -10.71 5.11
N ARG A 91 8.29 -10.53 5.76
CA ARG A 91 8.37 -10.01 7.13
C ARG A 91 7.69 -8.65 7.23
N ARG A 92 8.07 -7.69 6.37
CA ARG A 92 7.49 -6.34 6.35
C ARG A 92 6.00 -6.36 5.99
N ALA A 93 5.58 -7.18 5.03
CA ALA A 93 4.17 -7.28 4.64
C ALA A 93 3.27 -7.68 5.81
N LEU A 94 3.80 -8.47 6.77
CA LEU A 94 3.07 -8.93 7.97
C LEU A 94 3.28 -8.02 9.19
N SER A 95 4.36 -7.24 9.24
CA SER A 95 4.69 -6.39 10.40
C SER A 95 4.47 -4.89 10.20
N THR A 96 4.05 -4.45 9.00
CA THR A 96 3.89 -3.02 8.67
C THR A 96 2.66 -2.80 7.79
N GLN A 97 2.20 -1.55 7.72
CA GLN A 97 1.07 -1.11 6.91
C GLN A 97 1.48 -0.40 5.59
N GLU A 98 2.73 -0.53 5.16
CA GLU A 98 3.23 0.05 3.90
C GLU A 98 2.40 -0.38 2.68
N ALA A 99 2.22 0.49 1.70
CA ALA A 99 1.54 0.12 0.46
C ALA A 99 2.33 -0.99 -0.29
N PRO A 100 1.66 -1.91 -1.00
CA PRO A 100 2.34 -2.94 -1.79
C PRO A 100 3.35 -2.39 -2.81
N SER A 101 3.08 -1.19 -3.35
CA SER A 101 4.01 -0.46 -4.21
C SER A 101 5.25 0.02 -3.47
N GLN A 102 5.13 0.52 -2.24
CA GLN A 102 6.26 0.94 -1.41
C GLN A 102 7.15 -0.26 -1.09
N LEU A 103 6.58 -1.38 -0.64
CA LEU A 103 7.31 -2.61 -0.36
C LEU A 103 8.05 -3.14 -1.60
N LEU A 104 7.40 -3.10 -2.78
CA LEU A 104 8.01 -3.49 -4.04
C LEU A 104 9.16 -2.55 -4.45
N ASN A 105 8.97 -1.24 -4.30
CA ASN A 105 10.00 -0.26 -4.65
C ASN A 105 11.22 -0.39 -3.72
N ASN A 106 10.98 -0.59 -2.42
CA ASN A 106 12.02 -0.84 -1.42
C ASN A 106 12.80 -2.13 -1.75
N LEU A 107 12.10 -3.20 -2.13
CA LEU A 107 12.72 -4.44 -2.61
C LEU A 107 13.55 -4.20 -3.88
N ALA A 108 13.02 -3.50 -4.88
CA ALA A 108 13.74 -3.24 -6.12
C ALA A 108 14.99 -2.36 -5.91
N ALA A 109 14.91 -1.41 -4.98
CA ALA A 109 16.01 -0.54 -4.60
C ALA A 109 17.12 -1.27 -3.83
N SER A 110 16.75 -2.28 -3.02
CA SER A 110 17.73 -3.08 -2.27
C SER A 110 18.48 -4.11 -3.11
N LEU A 111 18.02 -4.39 -4.33
CA LEU A 111 18.57 -5.43 -5.20
C LEU A 111 19.61 -4.88 -6.19
N THR A 112 20.55 -5.74 -6.59
CA THR A 112 21.45 -5.48 -7.73
C THR A 112 20.68 -5.42 -9.07
N VAL A 113 21.35 -4.97 -10.14
CA VAL A 113 20.79 -5.00 -11.50
C VAL A 113 20.42 -6.43 -11.91
N ALA A 114 21.28 -7.40 -11.61
CA ALA A 114 21.02 -8.82 -11.88
C ALA A 114 19.83 -9.34 -11.06
N GLY A 115 19.78 -9.03 -9.76
CA GLY A 115 18.66 -9.39 -8.89
C GLY A 115 17.33 -8.82 -9.37
N ARG A 116 17.30 -7.54 -9.80
CA ARG A 116 16.10 -6.93 -10.41
C ARG A 116 15.65 -7.67 -11.67
N GLY A 117 16.57 -8.13 -12.50
CA GLY A 117 16.26 -8.93 -13.69
C GLY A 117 15.62 -10.29 -13.38
N CYS A 118 15.84 -10.81 -12.17
CA CYS A 118 15.28 -12.07 -11.69
C CYS A 118 13.95 -11.90 -10.93
N LEU A 119 13.44 -10.67 -10.76
CA LEU A 119 12.19 -10.45 -10.04
C LEU A 119 10.98 -10.98 -10.84
N PRO A 120 9.99 -11.57 -10.15
CA PRO A 120 8.69 -11.81 -10.75
C PRO A 120 8.02 -10.51 -11.20
N LYS A 121 6.98 -10.63 -12.04
CA LYS A 121 6.16 -9.48 -12.46
C LYS A 121 5.66 -8.70 -11.24
N HIS A 122 5.73 -7.38 -11.30
CA HIS A 122 5.32 -6.47 -10.22
C HIS A 122 3.91 -6.77 -9.69
N ASP A 123 2.95 -7.02 -10.57
CA ASP A 123 1.57 -7.34 -10.17
C ASP A 123 1.45 -8.66 -9.41
N SER A 124 2.30 -9.64 -9.73
CA SER A 124 2.35 -10.91 -8.99
C SER A 124 2.81 -10.68 -7.55
N ILE A 125 3.84 -9.84 -7.37
CA ILE A 125 4.36 -9.48 -6.05
C ILE A 125 3.28 -8.72 -5.26
N LYS A 126 2.62 -7.72 -5.87
CA LYS A 126 1.53 -6.96 -5.22
C LYS A 126 0.37 -7.86 -4.80
N ARG A 127 -0.10 -8.76 -5.67
CA ARG A 127 -1.15 -9.73 -5.35
C ARG A 127 -0.73 -10.66 -4.21
N ARG A 128 0.53 -11.09 -4.20
CA ARG A 128 1.08 -11.92 -3.11
C ARG A 128 1.07 -11.17 -1.78
N ILE A 129 1.50 -9.90 -1.75
CA ILE A 129 1.45 -9.07 -0.54
C ILE A 129 0.01 -8.97 -0.02
N ASN A 130 -0.94 -8.64 -0.89
CA ASN A 130 -2.35 -8.50 -0.50
C ASN A 130 -2.94 -9.81 0.02
N ARG A 131 -2.60 -10.95 -0.61
CA ARG A 131 -3.03 -12.27 -0.14
C ARG A 131 -2.47 -12.59 1.25
N MET A 132 -1.18 -12.38 1.48
CA MET A 132 -0.56 -12.62 2.79
C MET A 132 -1.20 -11.78 3.88
N ARG A 133 -1.48 -10.51 3.59
CA ARG A 133 -2.19 -9.61 4.52
C ARG A 133 -3.62 -10.06 4.76
N GLY A 134 -4.35 -10.47 3.73
CA GLY A 134 -5.72 -10.97 3.86
C GLY A 134 -5.81 -12.25 4.69
N GLU A 135 -4.94 -13.23 4.46
CA GLU A 135 -4.89 -14.50 5.21
C GLU A 135 -4.52 -14.30 6.69
N ASN A 136 -3.74 -13.27 7.01
CA ASN A 136 -3.33 -12.94 8.38
C ASN A 136 -4.12 -11.77 8.98
N SER A 137 -5.13 -11.28 8.27
CA SER A 137 -5.95 -10.18 8.74
C SER A 137 -6.85 -10.68 9.87
N GLN A 138 -6.66 -10.14 11.07
CA GLN A 138 -7.63 -10.27 12.17
C GLN A 138 -8.72 -9.20 12.07
N ALA A 139 -9.06 -8.76 10.85
CA ALA A 139 -10.10 -7.75 10.67
C ALA A 139 -11.40 -8.22 11.32
N PRO A 140 -12.02 -7.39 12.17
CA PRO A 140 -13.30 -7.72 12.76
C PRO A 140 -14.36 -7.86 11.66
N ALA A 141 -15.45 -8.54 11.98
CA ALA A 141 -16.59 -8.63 11.09
C ALA A 141 -17.08 -7.23 10.72
N CYS A 142 -17.53 -7.07 9.47
CA CYS A 142 -18.12 -5.82 9.02
C CYS A 142 -19.30 -5.46 9.94
N PRO A 143 -19.34 -4.25 10.52
CA PRO A 143 -20.42 -3.81 11.40
C PRO A 143 -21.78 -3.94 10.71
N THR A 144 -22.86 -4.21 11.44
CA THR A 144 -24.20 -4.28 10.85
C THR A 144 -24.79 -2.92 10.50
N ASP A 145 -24.40 -1.88 11.24
CA ASP A 145 -24.91 -0.52 11.13
C ASP A 145 -23.84 0.49 11.59
N ARG A 146 -24.01 1.76 11.22
CA ARG A 146 -23.01 2.80 11.53
C ARG A 146 -22.95 3.12 13.03
N ALA A 147 -24.09 3.06 13.72
CA ALA A 147 -24.17 3.33 15.15
C ALA A 147 -23.54 2.22 16.01
N SER A 148 -23.50 0.98 15.49
CA SER A 148 -22.82 -0.16 16.13
C SER A 148 -21.30 -0.16 15.93
N ILE A 149 -20.74 0.78 15.16
CA ILE A 149 -19.32 1.13 15.25
C ILE A 149 -19.14 1.84 16.59
N ILE A 150 -19.09 1.12 17.71
CA ILE A 150 -18.98 1.78 19.03
C ILE A 150 -17.53 2.24 19.26
N ILE A 151 -16.55 1.51 18.73
CA ILE A 151 -15.12 1.82 18.83
C ILE A 151 -14.49 1.48 17.49
N VAL A 152 -13.78 2.42 16.86
CA VAL A 152 -12.83 2.09 15.80
C VAL A 152 -11.67 1.37 16.49
N PRO A 153 -11.40 0.08 16.18
CA PRO A 153 -10.31 -0.65 16.81
C PRO A 153 -9.01 0.15 16.80
N GLU A 154 -8.25 0.13 17.90
CA GLU A 154 -6.96 0.82 18.02
C GLU A 154 -5.99 0.45 16.88
N ALA A 155 -6.09 -0.79 16.38
CA ALA A 155 -5.32 -1.24 15.22
C ALA A 155 -5.56 -0.41 13.93
N TYR A 156 -6.67 0.33 13.83
CA TYR A 156 -7.01 1.23 12.73
C TYR A 156 -6.82 2.71 13.07
N THR A 157 -6.51 3.05 14.32
CA THR A 157 -6.23 4.44 14.71
C THR A 157 -4.76 4.80 14.54
N MET A 158 -3.88 3.81 14.41
CA MET A 158 -2.43 3.98 14.26
C MET A 158 -1.91 3.39 12.94
N TYR A 159 -0.99 4.11 12.31
CA TYR A 159 -0.28 3.67 11.11
C TYR A 159 1.17 3.35 11.46
N GLN A 160 1.62 2.16 11.08
CA GLN A 160 3.01 1.74 11.30
C GLN A 160 3.73 1.58 9.96
N CYS A 161 4.51 2.59 9.59
CA CYS A 161 5.33 2.59 8.39
C CYS A 161 6.55 1.68 8.55
N GLU A 162 7.20 1.76 9.71
CA GLU A 162 8.39 0.96 10.05
C GLU A 162 8.22 0.29 11.42
N PRO A 163 8.85 -0.87 11.66
CA PRO A 163 8.82 -1.52 12.96
C PRO A 163 9.30 -0.56 14.07
N GLY A 164 8.42 -0.29 15.03
CA GLY A 164 8.68 0.64 16.14
C GLY A 164 8.41 2.12 15.86
N ALA A 165 8.11 2.52 14.62
CA ALA A 165 7.72 3.88 14.26
C ALA A 165 6.24 3.91 13.85
N SER A 166 5.39 4.34 14.78
CA SER A 166 3.95 4.48 14.58
C SER A 166 3.53 5.95 14.66
N GLU A 167 2.58 6.32 13.84
CA GLU A 167 1.95 7.64 13.84
C GLU A 167 0.43 7.51 13.91
N ARG A 168 -0.26 8.60 14.24
CA ARG A 168 -1.72 8.60 14.23
C ARG A 168 -2.23 8.48 12.80
N PHE A 169 -3.24 7.63 12.63
CA PHE A 169 -3.93 7.39 11.38
C PHE A 169 -5.38 7.85 11.39
N LEU A 170 -6.11 7.67 12.50
CA LEU A 170 -7.43 8.28 12.67
C LEU A 170 -7.21 9.74 13.09
N LEU A 171 -7.40 10.66 12.14
CA LEU A 171 -7.14 12.09 12.32
C LEU A 171 -8.32 12.80 12.98
N GLY A 172 -9.55 12.38 12.66
CA GLY A 172 -10.77 12.96 13.19
C GLY A 172 -11.93 11.97 13.14
N ASP A 173 -12.89 12.14 14.03
CA ASP A 173 -14.10 11.33 14.11
C ASP A 173 -15.17 12.13 14.84
N SER A 174 -16.35 12.28 14.22
CA SER A 174 -17.47 13.00 14.86
C SER A 174 -18.05 12.27 16.08
N GLY A 175 -17.69 11.00 16.27
CA GLY A 175 -17.81 10.31 17.55
C GLY A 175 -19.00 9.35 17.68
N VAL A 176 -19.08 8.71 18.84
CA VAL A 176 -20.10 7.69 19.14
C VAL A 176 -21.44 8.36 19.41
N GLY A 177 -22.50 7.88 18.76
CA GLY A 177 -23.86 8.42 18.88
C GLY A 177 -24.23 9.45 17.81
N ASP A 178 -23.31 9.82 16.94
CA ASP A 178 -23.62 10.58 15.73
C ASP A 178 -24.19 9.66 14.65
N GLU A 179 -25.45 9.87 14.26
CA GLU A 179 -26.09 9.13 13.16
C GLU A 179 -25.37 9.35 11.81
N LYS A 180 -24.68 10.50 11.68
CA LYS A 180 -23.86 10.90 10.54
C LYS A 180 -22.36 10.76 10.83
N ARG A 181 -21.98 9.78 11.66
CA ARG A 181 -20.57 9.54 12.01
C ARG A 181 -19.66 9.50 10.79
N SER A 182 -18.58 10.29 10.82
CA SER A 182 -17.64 10.44 9.70
C SER A 182 -16.18 10.32 10.18
N PRO A 183 -15.59 9.10 10.20
CA PRO A 183 -14.19 8.96 10.54
C PRO A 183 -13.27 9.36 9.37
N ILE A 184 -12.25 10.14 9.70
CA ILE A 184 -11.24 10.67 8.78
C ILE A 184 -9.90 10.02 9.08
N PHE A 185 -9.35 9.33 8.10
CA PHE A 185 -8.08 8.64 8.17
C PHE A 185 -7.02 9.35 7.33
N GLY A 186 -5.79 9.39 7.78
CA GLY A 186 -4.67 9.99 7.07
C GLY A 186 -3.43 9.96 7.93
N ARG A 187 -2.26 10.23 7.35
CA ARG A 187 -1.01 10.20 8.11
C ARG A 187 -0.83 11.53 8.83
N GLU A 188 -0.65 11.51 10.15
CA GLU A 188 -0.38 12.72 10.95
C GLU A 188 0.85 13.50 10.44
N SER A 189 1.87 12.78 9.95
CA SER A 189 3.05 13.36 9.29
C SER A 189 2.73 14.21 8.05
N ALA A 190 1.51 14.14 7.51
CA ALA A 190 1.09 15.03 6.44
C ALA A 190 1.06 16.51 6.86
N ALA A 191 0.84 16.79 8.15
CA ALA A 191 0.86 18.13 8.70
C ALA A 191 2.21 18.86 8.48
N GLU A 192 3.31 18.12 8.35
CA GLU A 192 4.66 18.67 8.16
C GLU A 192 4.85 19.34 6.79
N TRP A 193 4.03 18.99 5.80
CA TRP A 193 4.20 19.45 4.42
C TRP A 193 2.93 19.98 3.76
N VAL A 194 1.79 19.88 4.44
CA VAL A 194 0.49 20.30 3.89
C VAL A 194 0.43 21.78 3.53
N ALA A 195 1.24 22.62 4.20
CA ALA A 195 1.35 24.05 3.92
C ALA A 195 1.91 24.36 2.52
N ASP A 196 2.69 23.45 1.95
CA ASP A 196 3.29 23.60 0.62
C ASP A 196 2.35 23.12 -0.50
N ALA A 197 1.28 22.41 -0.16
CA ALA A 197 0.32 21.87 -1.12
C ALA A 197 -0.68 22.97 -1.52
N GLN A 198 -0.63 23.41 -2.78
CA GLN A 198 -1.55 24.44 -3.29
C GLN A 198 -2.73 23.87 -4.08
N ARG A 199 -2.60 22.63 -4.54
CA ARG A 199 -3.63 21.95 -5.34
C ARG A 199 -4.03 20.64 -4.70
N ILE A 200 -5.33 20.37 -4.70
CA ILE A 200 -5.87 19.07 -4.32
C ILE A 200 -6.76 18.49 -5.42
N HIS A 201 -6.84 17.17 -5.43
CA HIS A 201 -7.80 16.37 -6.17
C HIS A 201 -8.70 15.66 -5.18
N VAL A 202 -9.99 15.69 -5.47
CA VAL A 202 -11.03 15.23 -4.55
C VAL A 202 -11.93 14.26 -5.30
N ASP A 203 -12.08 13.05 -4.76
CA ASP A 203 -12.86 11.99 -5.40
C ASP A 203 -13.67 11.16 -4.39
N GLY A 204 -14.89 10.81 -4.78
CA GLY A 204 -15.79 9.95 -4.00
C GLY A 204 -15.97 8.59 -4.67
N THR A 205 -15.49 7.52 -4.05
CA THR A 205 -15.63 6.15 -4.57
C THR A 205 -16.69 5.36 -3.80
N PHE A 206 -17.78 5.00 -4.49
CA PHE A 206 -18.90 4.24 -3.92
C PHE A 206 -18.63 2.74 -3.82
N SER A 207 -17.97 2.16 -4.84
CA SER A 207 -17.76 0.70 -4.91
C SER A 207 -16.80 0.15 -3.86
N LEU A 208 -16.06 1.02 -3.18
CA LEU A 208 -15.11 0.68 -2.13
C LEU A 208 -15.61 1.06 -0.73
N ALA A 209 -16.76 1.73 -0.63
CA ALA A 209 -17.34 2.08 0.65
C ALA A 209 -17.81 0.80 1.36
N PRO A 210 -17.54 0.65 2.66
CA PRO A 210 -18.21 -0.36 3.48
C PRO A 210 -19.72 -0.11 3.44
N GLY A 211 -20.54 -1.17 3.54
CA GLY A 211 -22.00 -1.07 3.35
C GLY A 211 -22.72 -0.11 4.33
N GLN A 212 -22.05 0.34 5.38
CA GLN A 212 -22.56 1.29 6.38
C GLN A 212 -22.33 2.76 5.98
N PHE A 213 -21.55 3.02 4.93
CA PHE A 213 -21.22 4.34 4.41
C PHE A 213 -21.63 4.43 2.95
N GLU A 214 -22.14 5.59 2.55
CA GLU A 214 -22.56 5.81 1.16
C GLU A 214 -21.33 5.98 0.26
N GLN A 215 -20.22 6.50 0.78
CA GLN A 215 -19.01 6.75 0.00
C GLN A 215 -17.71 6.72 0.82
N LEU A 216 -16.64 6.21 0.18
CA LEU A 216 -15.26 6.46 0.58
C LEU A 216 -14.77 7.69 -0.17
N PHE A 217 -14.45 8.73 0.57
CA PHE A 217 -13.97 10.01 0.05
C PHE A 217 -12.44 10.07 0.14
N VAL A 218 -11.78 10.58 -0.89
CA VAL A 218 -10.31 10.65 -0.96
C VAL A 218 -9.89 12.07 -1.34
N ILE A 219 -8.98 12.64 -0.55
CA ILE A 219 -8.33 13.91 -0.87
C ILE A 219 -6.85 13.64 -1.14
N LEU A 220 -6.41 13.99 -2.34
CA LEU A 220 -5.03 13.86 -2.80
C LEU A 220 -4.44 15.26 -2.98
N ALA A 221 -3.29 15.54 -2.36
CA ALA A 221 -2.54 16.77 -2.56
C ALA A 221 -1.53 16.61 -3.70
N ASP A 222 -1.40 17.62 -4.56
CA ASP A 222 -0.30 17.71 -5.53
C ASP A 222 0.95 18.19 -4.80
N ARG A 223 2.00 17.35 -4.81
CA ARG A 223 3.31 17.68 -4.26
C ARG A 223 4.40 17.17 -5.20
N GLY A 224 5.17 18.11 -5.76
CA GLY A 224 6.27 17.77 -6.67
C GLY A 224 5.83 17.04 -7.94
N GLY A 225 4.59 17.28 -8.42
CA GLY A 225 4.02 16.60 -9.59
C GLY A 225 3.44 15.22 -9.30
N TYR A 226 3.35 14.83 -8.03
CA TYR A 226 2.72 13.59 -7.59
C TYR A 226 1.44 13.87 -6.81
N ALA A 227 0.39 13.09 -7.07
CA ALA A 227 -0.82 13.09 -6.26
C ALA A 227 -0.62 12.19 -5.03
N ILE A 228 -0.44 12.79 -3.86
CA ILE A 228 -0.18 12.11 -2.59
C ILE A 228 -1.46 12.13 -1.74
N PRO A 229 -1.95 10.98 -1.23
CA PRO A 229 -3.10 10.97 -0.34
C PRO A 229 -2.85 11.78 0.92
N LEU A 230 -3.71 12.78 1.15
CA LEU A 230 -3.74 13.58 2.37
C LEU A 230 -4.60 12.87 3.42
N CYS A 231 -5.84 12.53 3.04
CA CYS A 231 -6.77 11.82 3.90
C CYS A 231 -7.85 11.05 3.12
N TYR A 232 -8.53 10.17 3.84
CA TYR A 232 -9.64 9.33 3.44
C TYR A 232 -10.78 9.55 4.43
N GLY A 233 -11.99 9.83 3.95
CA GLY A 233 -13.18 9.96 4.79
C GLY A 233 -14.19 8.87 4.49
N LEU A 234 -14.80 8.28 5.51
CA LEU A 234 -16.00 7.44 5.30
C LEU A 234 -17.23 8.29 5.59
N LEU A 235 -18.01 8.60 4.55
CA LEU A 235 -19.10 9.57 4.68
C LEU A 235 -20.49 8.91 4.74
N PRO A 236 -21.40 9.47 5.55
CA PRO A 236 -22.77 9.00 5.73
C PRO A 236 -23.62 8.94 4.47
N ASP A 237 -23.48 10.00 3.69
CA ASP A 237 -24.38 10.45 2.64
C ASP A 237 -23.63 11.49 1.77
N LYS A 238 -24.37 12.16 0.90
CA LYS A 238 -23.88 13.17 -0.05
C LYS A 238 -24.41 14.57 0.28
N SER A 239 -24.77 14.81 1.54
CA SER A 239 -25.30 16.10 1.94
C SER A 239 -24.17 17.11 2.11
N GLU A 240 -24.46 18.38 1.80
CA GLU A 240 -23.54 19.49 2.03
C GLU A 240 -23.10 19.57 3.50
N GLU A 241 -24.00 19.25 4.44
CA GLU A 241 -23.71 19.19 5.87
C GLU A 241 -22.61 18.16 6.20
N SER A 242 -22.73 16.93 5.68
CA SER A 242 -21.71 15.90 5.90
C SER A 242 -20.35 16.29 5.31
N TYR A 243 -20.32 16.96 4.16
CA TYR A 243 -19.05 17.46 3.60
C TYR A 243 -18.44 18.58 4.44
N ARG A 244 -19.26 19.49 4.99
CA ARG A 244 -18.78 20.54 5.89
C ARG A 244 -18.19 19.95 7.17
N GLN A 245 -18.89 19.02 7.81
CA GLN A 245 -18.38 18.31 9.00
C GLN A 245 -17.05 17.59 8.71
N MET A 246 -16.96 16.90 7.57
CA MET A 246 -15.71 16.27 7.13
C MET A 246 -14.58 17.30 6.99
N LEU A 247 -14.86 18.44 6.34
CA LEU A 247 -13.87 19.50 6.16
C LEU A 247 -13.44 20.16 7.47
N ASP A 248 -14.35 20.35 8.42
CA ASP A 248 -14.03 20.87 9.75
C ASP A 248 -13.00 19.95 10.44
N LEU A 249 -13.24 18.63 10.45
CA LEU A 249 -12.29 17.64 10.98
C LEU A 249 -10.94 17.67 10.24
N ILE A 250 -10.95 17.89 8.92
CA ILE A 250 -9.72 18.00 8.12
C ILE A 250 -8.94 19.27 8.48
N MET A 251 -9.63 20.41 8.66
CA MET A 251 -8.99 21.67 9.03
C MET A 251 -8.47 21.66 10.47
N GLU A 252 -9.12 20.93 11.37
CA GLU A 252 -8.60 20.65 12.71
C GLU A 252 -7.32 19.81 12.66
N ALA A 253 -7.30 18.76 11.83
CA ALA A 253 -6.11 17.91 11.66
C ALA A 253 -4.96 18.62 10.93
N PHE A 254 -5.28 19.50 9.97
CA PHE A 254 -4.33 20.22 9.13
C PHE A 254 -4.59 21.73 9.08
N PRO A 255 -4.35 22.48 10.17
CA PRO A 255 -4.65 23.91 10.23
C PRO A 255 -3.86 24.77 9.23
N ALA A 256 -2.72 24.26 8.77
CA ALA A 256 -1.86 24.93 7.79
C ALA A 256 -2.26 24.65 6.32
N LEU A 257 -3.29 23.83 6.08
CA LEU A 257 -3.79 23.52 4.74
C LEU A 257 -4.37 24.80 4.11
N ASN A 258 -3.77 25.24 3.00
CA ASN A 258 -4.19 26.45 2.30
C ASN A 258 -4.19 26.21 0.78
N ILE A 259 -5.37 25.90 0.26
CA ILE A 259 -5.54 25.46 -1.13
C ILE A 259 -5.96 26.62 -2.02
N SER A 260 -5.32 26.72 -3.19
CA SER A 260 -5.67 27.70 -4.24
C SER A 260 -6.39 27.07 -5.44
N SER A 261 -6.29 25.74 -5.62
CA SER A 261 -6.90 25.03 -6.76
C SER A 261 -7.44 23.67 -6.33
N ILE A 262 -8.68 23.38 -6.68
CA ILE A 262 -9.36 22.14 -6.31
C ILE A 262 -9.94 21.49 -7.57
N ALA A 263 -9.53 20.26 -7.85
CA ALA A 263 -10.15 19.44 -8.88
C ALA A 263 -11.13 18.45 -8.24
N MET A 264 -12.42 18.56 -8.57
CA MET A 264 -13.47 17.72 -7.97
C MET A 264 -14.61 17.40 -8.94
N ASP A 265 -15.56 16.58 -8.50
CA ASP A 265 -16.80 16.32 -9.22
C ASP A 265 -17.80 17.47 -9.12
N PHE A 266 -18.69 17.57 -10.12
CA PHE A 266 -19.72 18.62 -10.20
C PHE A 266 -20.92 18.36 -9.26
N GLU A 267 -20.64 18.08 -8.00
CA GLU A 267 -21.67 17.95 -6.97
C GLU A 267 -21.82 19.28 -6.21
N MET A 268 -23.00 19.88 -6.27
CA MET A 268 -23.20 21.24 -5.75
C MET A 268 -22.94 21.35 -4.24
N GLY A 269 -23.41 20.37 -3.45
CA GLY A 269 -23.16 20.35 -2.02
C GLY A 269 -21.67 20.27 -1.70
N LEU A 270 -20.91 19.53 -2.50
CA LEU A 270 -19.46 19.43 -2.35
C LEU A 270 -18.75 20.76 -2.68
N ILE A 271 -19.12 21.36 -3.80
CA ILE A 271 -18.59 22.67 -4.24
C ILE A 271 -18.86 23.73 -3.18
N ASN A 272 -20.09 23.77 -2.65
CA ASN A 272 -20.48 24.74 -1.61
C ASN A 272 -19.66 24.55 -0.32
N ALA A 273 -19.49 23.31 0.13
CA ALA A 273 -18.70 23.01 1.32
C ALA A 273 -17.24 23.46 1.17
N PHE A 274 -16.60 23.13 0.05
CA PHE A 274 -15.22 23.55 -0.21
C PHE A 274 -15.07 25.06 -0.39
N LYS A 275 -16.03 25.73 -1.03
CA LYS A 275 -16.01 27.21 -1.15
C LYS A 275 -16.20 27.91 0.19
N ALA A 276 -16.91 27.30 1.13
CA ALA A 276 -17.04 27.85 2.47
C ALA A 276 -15.70 27.86 3.22
N VAL A 277 -14.88 26.81 3.03
CA VAL A 277 -13.56 26.65 3.69
C VAL A 277 -12.45 27.37 2.94
N PHE A 278 -12.45 27.28 1.60
CA PHE A 278 -11.44 27.89 0.72
C PHE A 278 -12.12 28.87 -0.27
N PRO A 279 -12.57 30.05 0.19
CA PRO A 279 -13.36 30.97 -0.61
C PRO A 279 -12.62 31.54 -1.83
N THR A 280 -11.28 31.57 -1.78
CA THR A 280 -10.42 32.06 -2.85
C THR A 280 -9.92 30.97 -3.79
N ALA A 281 -10.21 29.69 -3.51
CA ALA A 281 -9.75 28.59 -4.33
C ALA A 281 -10.52 28.49 -5.65
N GLU A 282 -9.80 28.25 -6.73
CA GLU A 282 -10.40 27.92 -8.02
C GLU A 282 -10.90 26.48 -8.00
N VAL A 283 -12.18 26.28 -8.30
CA VAL A 283 -12.79 24.95 -8.39
C VAL A 283 -12.87 24.53 -9.85
N HIS A 284 -12.14 23.48 -10.20
CA HIS A 284 -12.15 22.87 -11.52
C HIS A 284 -12.92 21.55 -11.49
N GLY A 285 -13.75 21.35 -12.50
CA GLY A 285 -14.46 20.09 -12.66
C GLY A 285 -13.59 18.99 -13.26
N CYS A 286 -13.77 17.76 -12.79
CA CYS A 286 -13.12 16.60 -13.36
C CYS A 286 -13.71 16.26 -14.74
N LEU A 287 -12.95 16.47 -15.82
CA LEU A 287 -13.36 16.17 -17.20
C LEU A 287 -13.75 14.68 -17.37
N PHE A 288 -13.04 13.77 -16.70
CA PHE A 288 -13.35 12.35 -16.77
C PHE A 288 -14.78 12.05 -16.30
N HIS A 289 -15.17 12.62 -15.15
CA HIS A 289 -16.51 12.45 -14.61
C HIS A 289 -17.56 13.20 -15.41
N LEU A 290 -17.24 14.38 -15.96
CA LEU A 290 -18.11 15.09 -16.90
C LEU A 290 -18.42 14.24 -18.13
N VAL A 291 -17.40 13.72 -18.81
CA VAL A 291 -17.57 12.87 -20.00
C VAL A 291 -18.32 11.58 -19.66
N LYS A 292 -18.01 10.94 -18.54
CA LYS A 292 -18.71 9.74 -18.06
C LYS A 292 -20.20 10.02 -17.83
N ASN A 293 -20.54 11.15 -17.20
CA ASN A 293 -21.92 11.55 -16.93
C ASN A 293 -22.65 11.97 -18.21
N MET A 294 -22.00 12.68 -19.13
CA MET A 294 -22.53 12.99 -20.46
C MET A 294 -22.87 11.71 -21.23
N LYS A 295 -21.96 10.72 -21.25
CA LYS A 295 -22.20 9.42 -21.90
C LYS A 295 -23.41 8.71 -21.30
N LYS A 296 -23.54 8.67 -19.97
CA LYS A 296 -24.73 8.11 -19.30
C LYS A 296 -26.01 8.84 -19.70
N LYS A 297 -25.98 10.17 -19.80
CA LYS A 297 -27.15 10.98 -20.16
C LYS A 297 -27.54 10.77 -21.63
N VAL A 298 -26.58 10.75 -22.55
CA VAL A 298 -26.78 10.41 -23.97
C VAL A 298 -27.38 9.02 -24.13
N ALA A 299 -26.87 8.03 -23.38
CA ALA A 299 -27.41 6.68 -23.37
C ALA A 299 -28.85 6.64 -22.83
N SER A 300 -29.17 7.41 -21.80
CA SER A 300 -30.54 7.50 -21.26
C SER A 300 -31.56 8.06 -22.26
N PHE A 301 -31.10 8.81 -23.27
CA PHE A 301 -31.92 9.31 -24.37
C PHE A 301 -31.91 8.40 -25.61
N ASN A 302 -31.29 7.21 -25.53
CA ASN A 302 -31.06 6.30 -26.67
C ASN A 302 -30.28 6.94 -27.84
N LEU A 303 -29.49 7.97 -27.57
CA LEU A 303 -28.72 8.70 -28.58
C LEU A 303 -27.29 8.17 -28.76
N ALA A 304 -26.92 7.11 -28.03
CA ALA A 304 -25.58 6.52 -28.09
C ALA A 304 -25.10 6.20 -29.54
N PRO A 305 -25.92 5.63 -30.44
CA PRO A 305 -25.50 5.32 -31.82
C PRO A 305 -25.13 6.55 -32.67
N PHE A 306 -25.58 7.75 -32.28
CA PHE A 306 -25.35 8.99 -33.02
C PHE A 306 -24.10 9.75 -32.56
N VAL A 307 -23.60 9.46 -31.35
CA VAL A 307 -22.48 10.18 -30.73
C VAL A 307 -21.15 9.43 -30.92
N GLU A 308 -21.16 8.13 -31.21
CA GLU A 308 -19.94 7.31 -31.43
C GLU A 308 -19.12 7.70 -32.67
N ARG A 309 -19.64 8.57 -33.55
CA ARG A 309 -18.95 8.98 -34.78
C ARG A 309 -17.93 10.12 -34.62
N THR A 310 -17.68 10.62 -33.40
CA THR A 310 -16.82 11.82 -33.16
C THR A 310 -15.79 11.70 -32.02
N SER A 311 -15.41 10.50 -31.56
CA SER A 311 -14.47 10.37 -30.43
C SER A 311 -13.09 9.82 -30.79
N GLU A 312 -12.16 10.70 -31.18
CA GLU A 312 -10.72 10.37 -31.25
C GLU A 312 -9.84 11.17 -30.26
N CYS A 313 -10.41 12.04 -29.41
CA CYS A 313 -9.61 12.94 -28.54
C CYS A 313 -9.49 12.54 -27.05
N LEU A 314 -9.95 11.36 -26.60
CA LEU A 314 -10.04 11.04 -25.16
C LEU A 314 -8.90 10.19 -24.57
N LYS A 315 -7.73 10.14 -25.21
CA LYS A 315 -6.58 9.35 -24.71
C LYS A 315 -5.58 10.11 -23.83
N SER A 316 -5.77 11.40 -23.59
CA SER A 316 -4.93 12.19 -22.69
C SER A 316 -5.78 12.93 -21.66
N GLY A 317 -5.77 12.42 -20.43
CA GLY A 317 -6.48 12.98 -19.28
C GLY A 317 -5.91 14.32 -18.83
N HIS A 318 -6.19 15.38 -19.59
CA HIS A 318 -5.91 16.75 -19.17
C HIS A 318 -7.19 17.43 -18.71
N LEU A 319 -7.12 18.02 -17.52
CA LEU A 319 -8.14 18.89 -16.93
C LEU A 319 -8.33 20.10 -17.86
N CYS A 320 -9.58 20.40 -18.22
CA CYS A 320 -9.92 21.71 -18.80
C CYS A 320 -10.43 22.63 -17.67
N SER A 321 -9.85 23.82 -17.60
CA SER A 321 -10.42 24.98 -16.93
C SER A 321 -11.71 25.41 -17.64
N VAL A 322 -12.76 25.70 -16.88
CA VAL A 322 -13.90 26.51 -17.35
C VAL A 322 -13.70 27.91 -16.82
#